data_AF-A0A269PHV9-F1
#
_entry.id   AF-A0A269PHV9-F1
#
_cell.length_a   1.000
_cell.length_b   1.000
_cell.length_c   1.000
_cell.angle_alpha   90.00
_cell.angle_beta   90.00
_cell.angle_gamma   90.00
#
_symmetry.space_group_name_H-M   'P 1'
#
loop_
_entity.id
_entity.type
_entity.pdbx_description
1 polymer ?
#
loop_
_entity_poly.entity_id
_entity_poly.type
_entity_poly.pdbx_seq_one_letter_code
_entity_poly.pdbx_strand_id
1 'polypeptide(L)' 'MTKGKRTTISLPVEKKLKLERVAIEISHKVGKTIQWTDVVHYMIENYQNMAKQDLIEELEENKKD' A
#
# COMPACT_ATOMS: atom_id res chain seq x y z
N MET A 1 -9.85 -11.21 -21.73
CA MET A 1 -9.09 -10.60 -20.61
C MET A 1 -9.72 -11.07 -19.31
N THR A 2 -9.10 -12.02 -18.61
CA THR A 2 -9.62 -12.54 -17.34
C THR A 2 -9.60 -11.43 -16.30
N LYS A 3 -10.78 -10.91 -15.91
CA LYS A 3 -10.90 -10.07 -14.70
C LYS A 3 -10.32 -10.87 -13.54
N GLY A 4 -9.15 -10.44 -13.04
CA GLY A 4 -8.49 -11.08 -11.91
C GLY A 4 -9.46 -11.19 -10.73
N LYS A 5 -9.42 -12.32 -10.03
CA LYS A 5 -10.21 -12.50 -8.80
C LYS A 5 -9.79 -11.40 -7.82
N ARG A 6 -10.76 -10.61 -7.35
CA ARG A 6 -10.53 -9.59 -6.33
C ARG A 6 -10.48 -10.25 -4.96
N THR A 7 -9.63 -9.73 -4.09
CA THR A 7 -9.53 -10.14 -2.69
C THR A 7 -9.80 -8.94 -1.78
N THR A 8 -10.01 -9.20 -0.49
CA THR A 8 -10.20 -8.17 0.53
C THR A 8 -8.88 -7.95 1.28
N ILE A 9 -8.49 -6.70 1.47
CA ILE A 9 -7.35 -6.32 2.32
C ILE A 9 -7.91 -6.02 3.72
N SER A 10 -7.43 -6.75 4.73
CA SER A 10 -7.72 -6.44 6.14
C SER A 10 -6.67 -5.48 6.66
N LEU A 11 -7.09 -4.30 7.13
CA LEU A 11 -6.20 -3.31 7.74
C LEU A 11 -6.87 -2.56 8.90
N PRO A 12 -6.11 -2.11 9.91
CA PRO A 12 -6.62 -1.23 10.94
C PRO A 12 -7.23 0.04 10.35
N VAL A 13 -8.31 0.53 10.98
CA VAL A 13 -9.03 1.73 10.54
C VAL A 13 -8.10 2.95 10.42
N GLU A 14 -7.15 3.10 11.35
CA GLU A 14 -6.17 4.18 11.33
C GLU A 14 -5.28 4.17 10.08
N LYS A 15 -4.82 2.99 9.65
CA LYS A 15 -4.03 2.85 8.42
C LYS A 15 -4.86 3.20 7.19
N LYS A 16 -6.15 2.84 7.19
CA LYS A 16 -7.07 3.17 6.11
C LYS A 16 -7.26 4.69 6.01
N LEU A 17 -7.50 5.35 7.14
CA LEU A 17 -7.66 6.81 7.20
C LEU A 17 -6.42 7.55 6.68
N LYS A 18 -5.21 7.05 6.99
CA LYS A 18 -3.96 7.60 6.44
C LYS A 18 -3.93 7.49 4.91
N LEU A 19 -4.26 6.32 4.36
CA LEU A 19 -4.31 6.10 2.91
C LEU A 19 -5.39 6.96 2.23
N GLU A 20 -6.55 7.13 2.87
CA GLU A 20 -7.62 8.02 2.39
C GLU A 20 -7.15 9.48 2.33
N ARG A 21 -6.44 9.97 3.35
CA ARG A 21 -5.86 11.33 3.34
C ARG A 21 -4.86 11.51 2.20
N VAL A 22 -3.96 10.55 2.01
CA VAL A 22 -2.99 10.58 0.90
C VAL A 22 -3.73 10.61 -0.44
N ALA A 23 -4.76 9.79 -0.61
CA ALA A 23 -5.57 9.79 -1.83
C ALA A 23 -6.26 11.15 -2.06
N ILE A 24 -6.78 11.80 -1.02
CA ILE A 24 -7.36 13.15 -1.10
C ILE A 24 -6.31 14.18 -1.53
N GLU A 25 -5.12 14.15 -0.92
CA GLU A 25 -4.03 15.07 -1.28
C GLU A 25 -3.59 14.92 -2.75
N ILE A 26 -3.44 13.68 -3.22
CA ILE A 26 -3.14 13.39 -4.62
C ILE A 26 -4.28 13.91 -5.50
N SER A 27 -5.53 13.67 -5.08
CA SER A 27 -6.70 14.08 -5.86
C SER A 27 -6.76 15.60 -6.03
N HIS A 28 -6.47 16.32 -4.95
CA HIS A 28 -6.44 17.78 -4.94
C HIS A 28 -5.33 18.34 -5.84
N LYS A 29 -4.14 17.72 -5.83
CA LYS A 29 -3.01 18.14 -6.67
C LYS A 29 -3.20 17.84 -8.16
N VAL A 30 -3.79 16.69 -8.49
CA VAL A 30 -3.95 16.20 -9.88
C VAL A 30 -5.27 16.65 -10.50
N GLY A 31 -6.24 17.10 -9.69
CA GLY A 31 -7.58 17.47 -10.14
C GLY A 31 -8.44 16.27 -10.54
N LYS A 32 -8.11 15.07 -10.06
CA LYS A 32 -8.84 13.82 -10.35
C LYS A 32 -9.10 13.06 -9.06
N THR A 33 -10.28 12.48 -8.91
CA THR A 33 -10.59 11.66 -7.72
C THR A 33 -9.80 10.35 -7.75
N ILE A 34 -8.97 10.14 -6.73
CA ILE A 34 -8.20 8.93 -6.47
C ILE A 34 -8.78 8.22 -5.24
N GLN A 35 -8.89 6.90 -5.29
CA GLN A 35 -9.30 6.10 -4.14
C GLN A 35 -8.10 5.60 -3.35
N TRP A 36 -8.26 5.39 -2.05
CA TRP A 36 -7.20 4.82 -1.20
C TRP A 36 -6.72 3.45 -1.71
N THR A 37 -7.60 2.67 -2.36
CA THR A 37 -7.24 1.38 -2.98
C THR A 37 -6.29 1.55 -4.16
N ASP A 38 -6.38 2.66 -4.90
CA ASP A 38 -5.47 2.92 -6.04
C ASP A 38 -4.06 3.19 -5.54
N VAL A 39 -3.94 3.93 -4.43
CA VAL A 39 -2.67 4.15 -3.72
C VAL A 39 -2.07 2.82 -3.27
N VAL A 40 -2.89 1.93 -2.70
CA VAL A 40 -2.43 0.60 -2.27
C VAL A 40 -1.98 -0.26 -3.44
N HIS A 41 -2.74 -0.30 -4.54
CA HIS A 41 -2.33 -1.06 -5.72
C HIS A 41 -1.02 -0.53 -6.29
N TYR A 42 -0.87 0.79 -6.39
CA TYR A 42 0.37 1.41 -6.84
C TYR A 42 1.55 1.03 -5.93
N MET A 43 1.34 1.01 -4.61
CA MET A 43 2.38 0.58 -3.67
C MET A 43 2.79 -0.88 -3.87
N ILE A 44 1.82 -1.77 -4.05
CA ILE A 44 2.09 -3.19 -4.29
C ILE A 44 2.88 -3.35 -5.58
N GLU A 45 2.47 -2.69 -6.66
CA GLU A 45 3.13 -2.87 -7.96
C GLU A 45 4.56 -2.31 -7.96
N ASN A 46 4.78 -1.13 -7.36
CA ASN A 46 6.05 -0.41 -7.48
C ASN A 46 7.01 -0.62 -6.31
N TYR A 47 6.52 -0.90 -5.11
CA TYR A 47 7.34 -0.95 -3.89
C TYR A 47 7.38 -2.32 -3.19
N GLN A 48 6.67 -3.35 -3.67
CA GLN A 48 6.68 -4.68 -3.04
C GLN A 48 8.09 -5.30 -2.92
N ASN A 49 8.96 -5.07 -3.90
CA ASN A 49 10.29 -5.67 -3.90
C ASN A 49 11.20 -5.05 -2.84
N MET A 50 11.11 -3.73 -2.65
CA MET A 50 11.83 -3.01 -1.60
C MET A 50 11.30 -3.45 -0.23
N ALA A 51 9.98 -3.44 -0.04
CA ALA A 51 9.34 -3.87 1.20
C ALA A 51 9.72 -5.32 1.58
N LYS A 52 9.89 -6.21 0.58
CA LYS A 52 10.35 -7.58 0.80
C LYS A 52 11.79 -7.60 1.35
N GLN A 53 12.70 -6.82 0.78
CA GLN A 53 14.10 -6.80 1.21
C GLN A 53 14.20 -6.25 2.64
N ASP A 54 13.59 -5.10 2.89
CA ASP A 54 13.57 -4.46 4.22
C ASP A 54 13.00 -5.41 5.29
N LEU A 55 11.93 -6.14 4.97
CA LEU A 55 11.31 -7.09 5.90
C LEU A 55 12.20 -8.31 6.17
N ILE A 56 12.95 -8.80 5.17
CA ILE A 56 13.91 -9.90 5.38
C ILE A 56 15.03 -9.42 6.30
N GLU A 57 15.59 -8.25 6.02
CA GLU A 57 16.68 -7.66 6.82
C GLU A 57 16.26 -7.46 8.27
N GLU A 58 15.11 -6.83 8.51
CA GLU A 58 14.57 -6.61 9.87
C GLU A 58 14.39 -7.95 10.63
N LEU A 59 13.86 -8.97 9.96
CA LEU A 59 13.65 -10.29 10.57
C LEU A 59 14.95 -11.08 10.79
N GLU A 60 16.01 -10.78 10.04
CA GLU A 60 17.33 -11.39 10.23
C GLU A 60 18.13 -10.70 11.33
N GLU A 61 18.00 -9.38 11.48
CA GLU A 61 18.59 -8.62 12.59
C GLU A 61 17.99 -9.07 13.93
N ASN A 62 16.66 -9.16 14.00
CA ASN A 62 15.94 -9.60 15.21
C ASN A 62 16.21 -11.07 15.61
N LYS A 63 16.87 -11.87 14.76
CA LYS A 63 17.29 -13.25 15.10
C LYS A 63 18.68 -13.32 15.73
N LYS A 64 19.47 -12.25 15.62
CA LYS A 64 20.84 -12.18 16.14
C LYS A 64 20.90 -11.67 17.59
N ASP A 65 19.81 -11.08 18.07
CA ASP A 65 19.56 -10.73 19.48
C ASP A 65 18.87 -11.88 20.22
#